data_AF-A0A1B6CMB0-F1
#
_entry.id   AF-A0A1B6CMB0-F1
#
_cell.length_a   1.000
_cell.length_b   1.000
_cell.length_c   1.000
_cell.angle_alpha   90.00
_cell.angle_beta   90.00
_cell.angle_gamma   90.00
#
_symmetry.space_group_name_H-M   'P 1'
#
loop_
_entity.id
_entity.type
_entity.pdbx_description
1 polymer ?
#
loop_
_entity_poly.entity_id
_entity_poly.type
_entity_poly.pdbx_seq_one_letter_code
_entity_poly.pdbx_strand_id
1 'polypeptide(L)'
;MFSNADAKNIVSTFAQNTISAKEESKVTAPSKVTQFSTGIKFTRQSLQSHSTQKLEDGPLYTYVTPVFERNGPEIANWSDIFTKGFLSHMKAATTEESAGGYTAQIGCMRALQEAGFGLFSAH
;
A
#
# COMPACT_ATOMS: atom_id res chain seq x y z
N MET A 1 -16.78 19.07 21.56
CA MET A 1 -16.52 20.17 22.50
C MET A 1 -15.29 19.78 23.31
N PHE A 2 -14.18 20.52 23.20
CA PHE A 2 -12.97 20.27 23.99
C PHE A 2 -12.99 21.20 25.20
N SER A 3 -12.90 20.63 26.41
CA SER A 3 -12.91 21.38 27.67
C SER A 3 -11.53 21.98 27.94
N ASN A 4 -11.43 23.30 27.99
CA ASN A 4 -10.20 24.04 28.35
C ASN A 4 -9.91 24.04 29.88
N ALA A 5 -10.43 23.04 30.60
CA ALA A 5 -10.27 22.94 32.05
C ALA A 5 -9.00 22.17 32.43
N ASP A 6 -8.54 22.38 33.65
CA ASP A 6 -7.32 21.77 34.17
C ASP A 6 -7.39 20.22 34.12
N ALA A 7 -6.27 19.56 33.82
CA ALA A 7 -6.26 18.14 33.45
C ALA A 7 -6.87 17.22 34.52
N LYS A 8 -6.68 17.56 35.80
CA LYS A 8 -7.28 16.82 36.93
C LYS A 8 -8.81 16.83 36.89
N ASN A 9 -9.41 17.94 36.46
CA ASN A 9 -10.86 18.13 36.44
C ASN A 9 -11.51 17.39 35.24
N ILE A 10 -10.77 17.29 34.14
CA ILE A 10 -11.17 16.50 32.98
C ILE A 10 -11.26 15.01 33.36
N VAL A 11 -10.22 14.48 34.02
CA VAL A 11 -10.18 13.07 34.44
C VAL A 11 -11.32 12.72 35.39
N SER A 12 -11.62 13.58 36.38
CA SER A 12 -12.75 13.34 37.29
C SER A 12 -14.09 13.36 36.56
N THR A 13 -14.28 14.26 35.60
CA THR A 13 -15.54 14.37 34.84
C THR A 13 -15.79 13.13 33.99
N PHE A 14 -14.76 12.60 33.32
CA PHE A 14 -14.88 11.36 32.55
C PHE A 14 -15.05 10.12 33.45
N ALA A 15 -14.42 10.09 34.62
CA ALA A 15 -14.66 9.03 35.60
C ALA A 15 -16.12 9.05 36.10
N GLN A 16 -16.68 10.23 36.39
CA GLN A 16 -18.07 10.38 36.78
C GLN A 16 -19.04 9.94 35.66
N ASN A 17 -18.82 10.41 34.42
CA ASN A 17 -19.68 10.07 33.28
C ASN A 17 -19.65 8.57 32.93
N THR A 18 -18.51 7.89 33.08
CA THR A 18 -18.43 6.44 32.86
C THR A 18 -19.17 5.65 33.94
N ILE A 19 -19.22 6.14 35.17
CA ILE A 19 -20.01 5.54 36.26
C ILE A 19 -21.51 5.77 36.00
N SER A 20 -21.92 7.00 35.65
CA SER A 20 -23.33 7.32 35.39
C SER A 20 -23.88 6.60 34.14
N ALA A 21 -23.08 6.44 33.08
CA ALA A 21 -23.45 5.62 31.92
C ALA A 21 -23.57 4.12 32.27
N LYS A 22 -22.87 3.67 33.32
CA LYS A 22 -22.94 2.29 33.80
C LYS A 22 -24.13 2.06 34.75
N GLU A 23 -24.61 3.10 35.43
CA GLU A 23 -25.78 3.04 36.31
C GLU A 23 -27.13 3.08 35.55
N GLU A 24 -27.20 3.59 34.32
CA GLU A 24 -28.40 3.52 33.47
C GLU A 24 -28.58 2.17 32.71
N SER A 25 -27.69 1.20 32.88
CA SER A 25 -27.79 -0.13 32.23
C SER A 25 -28.09 -1.29 33.19
N LYS A 26 -28.65 -1.01 34.36
CA LYS A 26 -29.13 -2.06 35.28
C LYS A 26 -30.57 -2.46 34.95
N VAL A 27 -30.74 -3.25 33.89
CA VAL A 27 -31.88 -4.16 33.73
C VAL A 27 -31.33 -5.58 33.57
N THR A 28 -31.29 -6.26 34.71
CA THR A 28 -31.42 -7.70 34.93
C THR A 28 -30.72 -8.64 33.93
N ALA A 29 -29.54 -9.13 34.32
CA ALA A 29 -28.92 -10.30 33.69
C ALA A 29 -29.79 -11.55 33.89
N PRO A 30 -30.20 -12.28 32.84
CA PRO A 30 -30.68 -13.63 33.01
C PRO A 30 -29.49 -14.57 33.24
N SER A 31 -29.66 -15.40 34.27
CA SER A 31 -28.77 -16.48 34.68
C SER A 31 -28.39 -17.39 33.51
N LYS A 32 -27.20 -17.99 33.61
CA LYS A 32 -26.76 -19.05 32.71
C LYS A 32 -27.76 -20.22 32.80
N VAL A 33 -28.68 -20.29 31.85
CA VAL A 33 -29.52 -21.48 31.67
C VAL A 33 -28.70 -22.48 30.87
N THR A 34 -28.18 -23.47 31.57
CA THR A 34 -27.67 -24.72 30.98
C THR A 34 -28.84 -25.40 30.29
N GLN A 35 -28.86 -25.44 28.96
CA GLN A 35 -29.83 -26.25 28.25
C GLN A 35 -29.15 -27.23 27.29
N PHE A 36 -29.47 -28.47 27.59
CA PHE A 36 -28.90 -29.74 27.19
C PHE A 36 -29.24 -30.07 25.73
N SER A 37 -28.32 -30.79 25.06
CA SER A 37 -28.40 -31.37 23.71
C SER A 37 -29.84 -31.68 23.25
N THR A 38 -30.36 -30.95 22.26
CA THR A 38 -31.69 -31.20 21.69
C THR A 38 -31.66 -32.41 20.75
N GLY A 39 -32.12 -33.55 21.28
CA GLY A 39 -32.28 -34.80 20.53
C GLY A 39 -33.52 -34.86 19.62
N ILE A 40 -33.84 -33.83 18.83
CA ILE A 40 -34.91 -33.90 17.80
C ILE A 40 -34.53 -33.18 16.50
N LYS A 41 -34.85 -33.88 15.40
CA LYS A 41 -34.49 -33.79 13.98
C LYS A 41 -34.27 -32.39 13.35
N PHE A 42 -33.20 -32.33 12.56
CA PHE A 42 -32.84 -31.27 11.62
C PHE A 42 -33.95 -30.98 10.59
N THR A 43 -34.95 -30.17 10.95
CA THR A 43 -35.62 -29.36 9.93
C THR A 43 -34.75 -28.13 9.72
N ARG A 44 -34.09 -28.07 8.55
CA ARG A 44 -33.35 -26.91 8.06
C ARG A 44 -34.29 -25.71 8.04
N GLN A 45 -34.35 -24.97 9.15
CA GLN A 45 -34.76 -23.59 9.08
C GLN A 45 -33.80 -22.95 8.10
N SER A 46 -34.38 -22.47 7.00
CA SER A 46 -33.71 -21.75 5.93
C SER A 46 -32.83 -20.69 6.57
N LEU A 47 -31.55 -21.01 6.77
CA LEU A 47 -30.50 -20.03 6.81
C LEU A 47 -30.63 -19.38 5.44
N GLN A 48 -31.34 -18.25 5.39
CA GLN A 48 -31.21 -17.29 4.32
C GLN A 48 -29.73 -16.90 4.34
N SER A 49 -28.94 -17.70 3.63
CA SER A 49 -27.59 -17.38 3.21
C SER A 49 -27.77 -16.11 2.42
N HIS A 50 -27.54 -14.98 3.07
CA HIS A 50 -27.35 -13.73 2.38
C HIS A 50 -26.10 -13.98 1.56
N SER A 51 -26.31 -14.38 0.31
CA SER A 51 -25.25 -14.50 -0.68
C SER A 51 -24.59 -13.14 -0.69
N THR A 52 -23.44 -13.02 -0.03
CA THR A 52 -22.56 -11.88 -0.19
C THR A 52 -22.35 -11.80 -1.69
N GLN A 53 -22.96 -10.81 -2.33
CA GLN A 53 -22.81 -10.60 -3.77
C GLN A 53 -21.31 -10.53 -3.97
N LYS A 54 -20.73 -11.54 -4.63
CA LYS A 54 -19.33 -11.50 -5.01
C LYS A 54 -19.24 -10.27 -5.89
N LEU A 55 -18.63 -9.21 -5.35
CA LEU A 55 -18.23 -8.08 -6.14
C LEU A 55 -17.37 -8.68 -7.25
N GLU A 56 -17.84 -8.57 -8.49
CA GLU A 56 -17.02 -8.91 -9.65
C GLU A 56 -15.84 -7.94 -9.60
N ASP A 57 -14.72 -8.40 -9.06
CA ASP A 57 -13.46 -7.70 -9.21
C ASP A 57 -13.21 -7.58 -10.70
N GLY A 58 -13.04 -6.34 -11.16
CA GLY A 58 -12.78 -6.03 -12.56
C GLY A 58 -11.54 -6.77 -13.10
N PRO A 59 -11.28 -6.65 -14.40
CA PRO A 59 -10.17 -7.35 -15.04
C PRO A 59 -8.86 -7.09 -14.28
N LEU A 60 -8.11 -8.16 -14.01
CA LEU A 60 -6.84 -8.09 -13.31
C LEU A 60 -5.86 -7.21 -14.08
N TYR A 61 -5.27 -6.23 -13.40
CA TYR A 61 -4.26 -5.37 -13.99
C TYR A 61 -3.07 -6.21 -14.48
N THR A 62 -2.70 -6.00 -15.74
CA THR A 62 -1.49 -6.57 -16.34
C THR A 62 -0.52 -5.45 -16.66
N TYR A 63 0.72 -5.56 -16.16
CA TYR A 63 1.77 -4.61 -16.48
C TYR A 63 2.12 -4.69 -17.97
N VAL A 64 2.11 -3.53 -18.63
CA VAL A 64 2.57 -3.37 -20.01
C VAL A 64 3.77 -2.44 -19.99
N THR A 65 4.91 -2.93 -20.46
CA THR A 65 6.14 -2.13 -20.56
C THR A 65 5.90 -0.93 -21.48
N PRO A 66 6.22 0.30 -21.04
CA PRO A 66 6.06 1.47 -21.89
C PRO A 66 6.98 1.39 -23.11
N VAL A 67 6.42 1.69 -24.27
CA VAL A 67 7.15 1.77 -25.55
C VAL A 67 7.36 3.24 -25.90
N PHE A 68 8.59 3.60 -26.22
CA PHE A 68 8.97 4.96 -26.59
C PHE A 68 9.52 5.00 -28.02
N GLU A 69 9.06 5.97 -28.82
CA GLU A 69 9.65 6.26 -30.11
C GLU A 69 11.00 6.95 -29.91
N ARG A 70 12.09 6.30 -30.33
CA ARG A 70 13.45 6.80 -30.12
C ARG A 70 14.01 7.57 -31.32
N ASN A 71 13.54 7.28 -32.54
CA ASN A 71 14.01 7.89 -33.79
C ASN A 71 15.55 8.04 -33.87
N GLY A 72 16.27 6.95 -33.58
CA GLY A 72 17.72 6.97 -33.43
C GLY A 72 18.32 5.57 -33.31
N PRO A 73 19.65 5.46 -33.18
CA PRO A 73 20.33 4.18 -33.07
C PRO A 73 19.91 3.40 -31.81
N GLU A 74 20.12 2.09 -31.85
CA GLU A 74 19.94 1.24 -30.69
C GLU A 74 20.95 1.61 -29.60
N ILE A 75 20.42 1.97 -28.42
CA ILE A 75 21.21 2.30 -27.25
C ILE A 75 21.62 1.03 -26.51
N ALA A 76 22.83 1.03 -25.96
CA ALA A 76 23.35 -0.06 -25.12
C ALA A 76 22.40 -0.37 -23.94
N ASN A 77 22.30 -1.66 -23.58
CA ASN A 77 21.53 -2.11 -22.43
C ASN A 77 22.30 -1.89 -21.12
N TRP A 78 21.63 -2.00 -19.97
CA TRP A 78 22.26 -1.85 -18.65
C TRP A 78 23.46 -2.79 -18.43
N SER A 79 23.38 -4.04 -18.89
CA SER A 79 24.49 -5.00 -18.86
C SER A 79 25.68 -4.52 -19.68
N ASP A 80 25.41 -3.94 -20.84
CA ASP A 80 26.42 -3.54 -21.80
C ASP A 80 27.26 -2.36 -21.29
N ILE A 81 26.68 -1.47 -20.49
CA ILE A 81 27.41 -0.37 -19.85
C ILE A 81 28.60 -0.90 -19.05
N PHE A 82 28.37 -1.98 -18.30
CA PHE A 82 29.39 -2.59 -17.46
C PHE A 82 30.38 -3.38 -18.31
N THR A 83 29.89 -4.28 -19.16
CA THR A 83 30.73 -5.19 -19.93
C THR A 83 31.59 -4.48 -20.99
N LYS A 84 31.06 -3.43 -21.62
CA LYS A 84 31.76 -2.66 -22.67
C LYS A 84 32.60 -1.51 -22.10
N GLY A 85 32.68 -1.38 -20.77
CA GLY A 85 33.60 -0.43 -20.12
C GLY A 85 33.19 1.05 -20.19
N PHE A 86 31.93 1.37 -20.50
CA PHE A 86 31.46 2.76 -20.58
C PHE A 86 31.68 3.56 -19.28
N LEU A 87 31.65 2.90 -18.13
CA LEU A 87 31.89 3.51 -16.82
C LEU A 87 33.32 4.00 -16.62
N SER A 88 34.29 3.52 -17.40
CA SER A 88 35.69 3.96 -17.29
C SER A 88 35.87 5.45 -17.61
N HIS A 89 34.93 6.04 -18.36
CA HIS A 89 34.92 7.46 -18.73
C HIS A 89 34.00 8.31 -17.86
N MET A 90 33.36 7.72 -16.85
CA MET A 90 32.43 8.39 -15.96
C MET A 90 33.10 8.65 -14.60
N LYS A 91 32.75 9.75 -13.97
CA LYS A 91 33.13 10.01 -12.58
C LYS A 91 32.45 8.97 -11.67
N ALA A 92 33.21 8.41 -10.73
CA ALA A 92 32.67 7.54 -9.69
C ALA A 92 31.69 8.32 -8.79
N ALA A 93 30.58 7.67 -8.42
CA ALA A 93 29.61 8.26 -7.49
C ALA A 93 30.24 8.44 -6.11
N THR A 94 29.97 9.57 -5.46
CA THR A 94 30.38 9.79 -4.07
C THR A 94 29.51 8.98 -3.10
N THR A 95 29.94 8.90 -1.84
CA THR A 95 29.18 8.24 -0.77
C THR A 95 27.80 8.87 -0.56
N GLU A 96 27.72 10.20 -0.66
CA GLU A 96 26.48 10.96 -0.50
C GLU A 96 25.53 10.72 -1.69
N GLU A 97 26.07 10.75 -2.91
CA GLU A 97 25.30 10.47 -4.13
C GLU A 97 24.74 9.04 -4.11
N SER A 98 25.57 8.07 -3.73
CA SER A 98 25.17 6.66 -3.62
C SER A 98 24.10 6.45 -2.54
N ALA A 99 24.20 7.14 -1.40
CA ALA A 99 23.16 7.12 -0.36
C ALA A 99 21.83 7.71 -0.84
N GLY A 100 21.87 8.64 -1.82
CA GLY A 100 20.70 9.18 -2.51
C GLY A 100 20.15 8.27 -3.63
N GLY A 101 20.74 7.09 -3.84
CA GLY A 101 20.34 6.15 -4.90
C GLY A 101 20.95 6.46 -6.27
N TYR A 102 21.88 7.41 -6.37
CA TYR A 102 22.59 7.67 -7.62
C TYR A 102 23.71 6.66 -7.84
N THR A 103 23.87 6.22 -9.08
CA THR A 103 25.03 5.45 -9.53
C THR A 103 25.53 6.06 -10.84
N ALA A 104 26.84 5.97 -11.08
CA ALA A 104 27.45 6.46 -12.32
C ALA A 104 26.84 5.79 -13.58
N GLN A 105 26.29 4.57 -13.43
CA GLN A 105 25.56 3.87 -14.49
C GLN A 105 24.31 4.63 -14.95
N ILE A 106 23.57 5.24 -14.00
CA ILE A 106 22.37 6.02 -14.32
C ILE A 106 22.75 7.24 -15.16
N GLY A 107 23.79 7.97 -14.76
CA GLY A 107 24.29 9.12 -15.52
C GLY A 107 24.77 8.72 -16.92
N CYS A 108 25.47 7.59 -17.02
CA CYS A 108 25.96 7.06 -18.29
C CYS A 108 24.83 6.67 -19.25
N MET A 109 23.84 5.92 -18.77
CA MET A 109 22.65 5.59 -19.57
C MET A 109 21.94 6.83 -20.08
N ARG A 110 21.77 7.82 -19.19
CA ARG A 110 21.06 9.03 -19.55
C ARG A 110 21.78 9.78 -20.66
N ALA A 111 23.09 9.92 -20.56
CA ALA A 111 23.92 10.55 -21.58
C ALA A 111 23.82 9.81 -22.94
N LEU A 112 23.87 8.48 -22.94
CA LEU A 112 23.74 7.68 -24.17
C LEU A 112 22.34 7.83 -24.80
N GLN A 113 21.29 7.83 -23.98
CA GLN A 113 19.92 8.04 -24.47
C GLN A 113 19.76 9.43 -25.10
N GLU A 114 20.25 10.49 -24.44
CA GLU A 114 20.19 11.84 -24.98
C GLU A 114 21.00 11.98 -26.27
N ALA A 115 22.16 11.33 -26.36
CA ALA A 115 23.02 11.39 -27.54
C ALA A 115 22.43 10.66 -28.76
N GLY A 116 21.67 9.57 -28.54
CA GLY A 116 21.13 8.78 -29.63
C GLY A 116 19.67 9.06 -29.98
N PHE A 117 18.85 9.59 -29.07
CA PHE A 117 17.43 9.83 -29.38
C PHE A 117 17.28 10.99 -30.36
N GLY A 118 16.42 10.82 -31.37
CA GLY A 118 16.16 11.83 -32.39
C GLY A 118 17.27 12.01 -33.44
N LEU A 119 18.31 11.16 -33.43
CA LEU A 119 19.40 11.30 -34.41
C LEU A 119 18.94 11.05 -35.86
N PHE A 120 17.95 10.19 -36.07
CA PHE A 120 17.47 9.84 -37.42
C PHE A 120 16.37 10.78 -37.93
N SER A 121 15.96 11.79 -37.17
CA SER A 121 14.94 12.76 -37.61
C SER A 121 15.48 13.83 -38.57
N ALA A 122 16.51 13.53 -39.34
CA ALA A 122 17.00 14.35 -40.43
C ALA A 122 16.34 13.90 -41.75
N HIS A 123 15.02 14.10 -41.89
CA HIS A 123 14.37 14.22 -43.18
C HIS A 123 12.99 14.84 -43.10
#